data_AF-A0A9X1X486-F1
#
_entry.id   AF-A0A9X1X486-F1
#
_cell.length_a   1.000
_cell.length_b   1.000
_cell.length_c   1.000
_cell.angle_alpha   90.00
_cell.angle_beta   90.00
_cell.angle_gamma   90.00
#
_symmetry.space_group_name_H-M   'P 1'
#
loop_
_entity.id
_entity.type
_entity.pdbx_description
1 polymer ?
#
loop_
_entity_poly.entity_id
_entity_poly.type
_entity_poly.pdbx_seq_one_letter_code
_entity_poly.pdbx_strand_id
1 'polypeptide(L)' 'MYIIKVKGVAKIPDYVQLRDDKFTLLAYFRVDRPDKSLDKVGLGDKADYIMNLVKELPFGQILKLEL' A
#
# COMPACT_ATOMS: atom_id res chain seq x y z
N MET A 1 -9.01 6.45 -4.47
CA MET A 1 -7.65 5.93 -4.26
C MET A 1 -7.67 4.41 -4.35
N TYR A 2 -6.56 3.78 -4.76
CA TYR A 2 -6.42 2.33 -4.87
C TYR A 2 -5.19 1.84 -4.10
N ILE A 3 -5.29 0.62 -3.58
CA ILE A 3 -4.19 -0.09 -2.94
C ILE A 3 -3.94 -1.42 -3.62
N ILE A 4 -2.67 -1.78 -3.80
CA ILE A 4 -2.23 -3.01 -4.46
C ILE A 4 -1.09 -3.61 -3.67
N LYS A 5 -1.19 -4.90 -3.32
CA LYS A 5 -0.09 -5.67 -2.72
C LYS A 5 0.66 -6.43 -3.81
N VAL A 6 1.96 -6.22 -3.90
CA VAL A 6 2.82 -6.82 -4.92
C VAL A 6 3.78 -7.80 -4.27
N LYS A 7 3.81 -9.02 -4.80
CA LYS A 7 4.66 -10.09 -4.30
C LYS A 7 6.09 -9.88 -4.79
N GLY A 8 7.03 -9.85 -3.85
CA GLY A 8 8.45 -9.87 -4.15
C GLY A 8 8.89 -11.24 -4.69
N VAL A 9 9.98 -11.26 -5.45
CA VAL A 9 10.59 -12.51 -5.96
C VAL A 9 11.98 -12.69 -5.38
N ALA A 10 12.31 -13.93 -5.01
CA ALA A 10 13.60 -14.31 -4.42
C ALA A 10 14.00 -13.43 -3.21
N LYS A 11 14.96 -12.52 -3.39
CA LYS A 11 15.47 -11.63 -2.33
C LYS A 11 14.73 -10.30 -2.23
N ILE A 12 13.80 -10.03 -3.16
CA ILE A 12 13.01 -8.80 -3.17
C ILE A 12 11.84 -8.99 -2.20
N PRO A 13 11.61 -8.06 -1.24
CA PRO A 13 10.51 -8.14 -0.30
C PRO A 13 9.16 -7.82 -0.97
N ASP A 14 8.08 -8.08 -0.25
CA ASP A 14 6.74 -7.69 -0.67
C ASP A 14 6.51 -6.19 -0.49
N TYR A 15 5.73 -5.60 -1.39
CA TYR A 15 5.44 -4.18 -1.41
C TYR A 15 3.94 -3.88 -1.47
N VAL A 16 3.61 -2.65 -1.10
CA VAL A 16 2.31 -2.02 -1.23
C VAL A 16 2.47 -0.81 -2.14
N GLN A 17 1.53 -0.64 -3.06
CA GLN A 17 1.38 0.55 -3.88
C GLN A 17 0.07 1.25 -3.51
N LEU A 18 0.14 2.56 -3.27
CA LEU A 18 -1.02 3.44 -3.23
C LEU A 18 -1.08 4.24 -4.53
N ARG A 19 -2.26 4.31 -5.12
CA ARG A 19 -2.50 5.02 -6.38
C ARG A 19 -3.69 5.95 -6.28
N ASP A 20 -3.63 7.09 -6.97
CA ASP A 20 -4.78 7.98 -7.13
C ASP A 20 -5.83 7.39 -8.08
N ASP A 21 -6.91 8.14 -8.33
CA ASP A 21 -8.01 7.69 -9.20
C ASP A 21 -7.63 7.62 -10.69
N LYS A 22 -6.52 8.27 -11.09
CA LYS A 22 -5.90 8.18 -12.41
C LYS A 22 -4.82 7.09 -12.47
N PHE A 23 -4.71 6.27 -11.42
CA PHE A 23 -3.69 5.25 -11.22
C PHE A 23 -2.25 5.79 -11.13
N THR A 24 -2.05 7.08 -10.86
CA THR A 24 -0.72 7.64 -10.55
C THR A 24 -0.20 7.04 -9.26
N LEU A 25 1.07 6.62 -9.23
CA LEU A 25 1.71 6.09 -8.03
C LEU A 25 1.93 7.21 -7.00
N LEU A 26 1.24 7.12 -5.86
CA LEU A 26 1.35 8.08 -4.75
C LEU A 26 2.41 7.64 -3.73
N ALA A 27 2.38 6.36 -3.34
CA ALA A 27 3.34 5.80 -2.40
C ALA A 27 3.68 4.35 -2.74
N TYR A 28 4.92 3.97 -2.41
CA TYR A 28 5.46 2.63 -2.60
C TYR A 28 6.32 2.24 -1.41
N PHE A 29 5.94 1.20 -0.68
CA PHE A 29 6.62 0.81 0.56
C PHE A 29 6.51 -0.69 0.81
N ARG A 30 7.38 -1.22 1.67
CA ARG A 30 7.42 -2.65 1.97
C ARG A 30 6.31 -3.03 2.95
N VAL A 31 5.77 -4.26 2.82
CA VAL A 31 4.73 -4.76 3.74
C VAL A 31 5.26 -4.89 5.18
N ASP A 32 6.51 -5.32 5.34
CA ASP A 32 7.16 -5.56 6.64
C ASP A 32 7.77 -4.30 7.28
N ARG A 33 7.79 -3.19 6.53
CA ARG A 33 8.21 -1.88 7.00
C ARG A 33 7.24 -0.86 6.43
N PRO A 34 6.07 -0.65 7.08
CA PRO A 34 5.24 0.52 6.84
C PRO A 34 6.04 1.73 7.29
N ASP A 35 6.96 2.14 6.43
CA ASP A 35 7.82 3.29 6.61
C ASP A 35 6.94 4.55 6.68
N LYS A 36 7.54 5.71 6.95
CA LYS A 36 6.89 7.03 6.94
C LYS A 36 6.32 7.44 5.57
N SER A 37 6.21 6.51 4.64
CA SER A 37 5.67 6.68 3.30
C SER A 37 4.21 7.13 3.32
N LEU A 38 3.42 6.66 4.29
CA LEU A 38 2.03 7.11 4.46
C LEU A 38 1.96 8.55 5.00
N ASP A 39 2.86 8.95 5.90
CA ASP A 39 2.95 10.33 6.39
C ASP A 39 3.24 11.31 5.25
N LYS A 40 4.14 10.94 4.33
CA LYS A 40 4.52 11.78 3.17
C LYS A 40 3.37 12.06 2.20
N VAL A 41 2.34 11.23 2.20
CA VAL A 41 1.13 11.41 1.38
C VAL A 41 -0.07 11.87 2.19
N GLY A 42 0.13 12.29 3.45
CA GLY A 42 -0.94 12.80 4.31
C GLY A 42 -1.91 11.72 4.82
N LEU A 43 -1.47 10.46 4.90
CA LEU A 43 -2.27 9.31 5.38
C LEU A 43 -1.72 8.69 6.67
N GLY A 44 -0.90 9.42 7.41
CA GLY A 44 -0.29 8.94 8.66
C GLY A 44 -1.33 8.54 9.72
N ASP A 45 -2.41 9.31 9.84
CA ASP A 45 -3.55 9.05 10.73
C ASP A 45 -4.36 7.81 10.35
N LYS A 46 -4.24 7.36 9.09
CA LYS A 46 -4.93 6.18 8.54
C LYS A 46 -4.01 4.97 8.38
N ALA A 47 -2.77 5.05 8.90
CA ALA A 47 -1.77 4.01 8.71
C ALA A 47 -2.21 2.64 9.22
N ASP A 48 -2.78 2.57 10.43
CA ASP A 48 -3.24 1.31 11.02
C ASP A 48 -4.37 0.67 10.21
N TYR A 49 -5.33 1.48 9.74
CA TYR A 49 -6.42 1.02 8.89
C TYR A 49 -5.90 0.43 7.58
N ILE A 50 -5.03 1.16 6.89
CA ILE A 50 -4.42 0.75 5.62
C ILE A 50 -3.61 -0.55 5.83
N MET A 51 -2.83 -0.63 6.90
CA MET A 51 -1.99 -1.80 7.16
C MET A 51 -2.78 -3.03 7.54
N ASN A 52 -3.92 -2.88 8.22
CA ASN A 52 -4.82 -4.00 8.49
C ASN A 52 -5.48 -4.52 7.19
N LEU A 53 -5.87 -3.63 6.27
CA LEU A 53 -6.35 -4.04 4.94
C LEU A 53 -5.27 -4.78 4.14
N VAL A 54 -4.01 -4.31 4.17
CA VAL A 54 -2.87 -4.94 3.47
C VAL A 54 -2.60 -6.37 3.94
N LYS A 55 -2.86 -6.69 5.22
CA LYS A 55 -2.68 -8.04 5.75
C LYS A 55 -3.62 -9.03 5.06
N GLU A 56 -4.87 -8.64 4.88
CA GLU A 56 -5.92 -9.47 4.27
C GLU A 56 -5.91 -9.42 2.73
N LEU A 57 -5.31 -8.39 2.13
CA LEU A 57 -5.30 -8.21 0.68
C LEU A 57 -4.42 -9.28 -0.03
N PRO A 58 -4.97 -10.06 -0.97
CA PRO A 58 -4.19 -10.99 -1.78
C PRO A 58 -3.25 -10.27 -2.73
N PHE A 59 -2.13 -10.90 -3.07
CA PHE A 59 -1.18 -10.35 -4.03
C PHE A 59 -1.79 -10.19 -5.43
N GLY A 60 -1.48 -9.06 -6.08
CA GLY A 60 -1.95 -8.75 -7.43
C GLY A 60 -3.39 -8.25 -7.50
N GLN A 61 -4.11 -8.18 -6.38
CA GLN A 61 -5.45 -7.61 -6.35
C GLN A 61 -5.43 -6.10 -6.08
N ILE A 62 -6.30 -5.39 -6.78
CA ILE A 62 -6.52 -3.95 -6.61
C ILE A 62 -7.75 -3.77 -5.75
N LEU A 63 -7.59 -3.10 -4.62
CA LEU A 63 -8.70 -2.71 -3.75
C LEU A 63 -8.89 -1.20 -3.83
N LYS A 64 -10.14 -0.76 -4.04
CA LYS A 64 -10.50 0.65 -3.95
C LYS A 64 -10.58 1.05 -2.47
N LEU A 65 -9.89 2.12 -2.10
CA LEU A 65 -9.95 2.71 -0.78
C LEU A 65 -10.97 3.86 -0.80
N GLU A 66 -11.98 3.76 0.05
CA GLU A 66 -12.87 4.86 0.39
C GLU A 66 -12.32 5.51 1.67
N LEU A 67 -11.64 6.65 1.51
CA LEU A 67 -10.93 7.37 2.57
C LEU A 67 -11.49 8.76 2.76
#